data_AF-A0A4Q3HLY3-F1
#
_entry.id   AF-A0A4Q3HLY3-F1
#
_cell.length_a   1.000
_cell.length_b   1.000
_cell.length_c   1.000
_cell.angle_alpha   90.00
_cell.angle_beta   90.00
_cell.angle_gamma   90.00
#
_symmetry.space_group_name_H-M   'P 1'
#
loop_
_entity.id
_entity.type
_entity.pdbx_description
1 polymer ?
#
loop_
_entity_poly.entity_id
_entity_poly.type
_entity_poly.pdbx_seq_one_letter_code
_entity_poly.pdbx_strand_id
1 'polypeptide(L)'
;ALFAIQSKGTGMVAKFFGPITAVWFLVMGGIGLVHIFDDLSILAAFNPLHAFQFMSEEGFAGVVVLGAVFLTVTGAEALYADLGHFGRRPIQWAWFVLVFPALTLNYLGQGAMVLSHPEAMSDPFYLMFPQWALVPVIILATCATIIASQAVITGAFSLVRQAIHLGYLPRMQILFTSETNTGQIFLPGVNTLLLVGVIALVLGFESSDALATAYGISVTGAMVVTTLMAFEFVRLRWRWPRVLATLVLAPLLLLEFVFLGANLLKIHDGGWVPVMMAIGFTVVMWTWKRGAAILFEKTRRIDVPLQTFIPMVEKKSDHAPVSVPGVAIFLTGDPQTAPAALLHNIKHNHVLHAKNVILTIITVNKPRVSIEDRYRVEKLSERFTVIELRFGFMQSHNVAQSLAYLRKTGFKFDIMSTSFYLGRRKLVPDAASGMPM
;
A
#
# COMPACT_ATOMS: atom_id res chain seq x y z
N ALA A 1 2.80 -3.34 23.70
CA ALA A 1 3.78 -2.23 23.62
C ALA A 1 4.00 -1.72 22.18
N LEU A 2 4.34 -2.60 21.24
CA LEU A 2 4.64 -2.25 19.84
C LEU A 2 3.59 -1.37 19.14
N PHE A 3 2.30 -1.69 19.29
CA PHE A 3 1.20 -0.94 18.68
C PHE A 3 0.88 0.37 19.41
N ALA A 4 1.24 0.50 20.68
CA ALA A 4 0.96 1.69 21.49
C ALA A 4 1.93 2.85 21.17
N ILE A 5 3.16 2.53 20.76
CA ILE A 5 4.18 3.54 20.43
C ILE A 5 4.02 4.13 19.03
N GLN A 6 3.17 3.53 18.17
CA GLN A 6 2.96 3.94 16.78
C GLN A 6 2.49 5.40 16.64
N SER A 7 1.64 5.87 17.56
CA SER A 7 1.10 7.23 17.55
C SER A 7 2.13 8.32 17.84
N LYS A 8 3.23 7.97 18.52
CA LYS A 8 4.28 8.92 18.94
C LYS A 8 5.31 9.22 17.84
N GLY A 9 5.16 8.58 16.68
CA GLY A 9 6.07 8.74 15.54
C GLY A 9 7.37 7.97 15.72
N THR A 10 7.77 7.27 14.67
CA THR A 10 9.00 6.46 14.66
C THR A 10 10.25 7.30 14.41
N GLY A 11 10.15 8.62 14.27
CA GLY A 11 11.24 9.50 13.80
C GLY A 11 12.56 9.41 14.58
N MET A 12 12.54 9.31 15.91
CA MET A 12 13.78 9.14 16.71
C MET A 12 14.30 7.70 16.66
N VAL A 13 13.41 6.70 16.72
CA VAL A 13 13.80 5.29 16.80
C VAL A 13 14.24 4.75 15.43
N ALA A 14 13.67 5.28 14.34
CA ALA A 14 13.99 4.92 12.97
C ALA A 14 15.46 5.19 12.59
N LYS A 15 16.13 6.14 13.26
CA LYS A 15 17.56 6.39 13.06
C LYS A 15 18.43 5.22 13.53
N PHE A 16 17.97 4.45 14.52
CA PHE A 16 18.68 3.29 15.05
C PHE A 16 18.32 1.99 14.32
N PHE A 17 17.20 1.95 13.59
CA PHE A 17 16.77 0.76 12.87
C PHE A 17 17.78 0.31 11.82
N GLY A 18 18.27 1.24 10.98
CA GLY A 18 19.25 0.92 9.94
C GLY A 18 20.53 0.28 10.49
N PRO A 19 21.22 0.92 11.45
CA PRO A 19 22.42 0.34 12.08
C PRO A 19 22.20 -1.01 12.75
N ILE A 20 21.11 -1.17 13.53
CA ILE A 20 20.81 -2.44 14.21
C ILE A 20 20.60 -3.57 13.19
N THR A 21 19.81 -3.31 12.14
CA THR A 21 19.58 -4.28 11.07
C THR A 21 20.86 -4.60 10.30
N ALA A 22 21.74 -3.62 10.08
CA ALA A 22 23.03 -3.86 9.43
C ALA A 22 23.93 -4.77 10.28
N VAL A 23 24.01 -4.52 11.59
CA VAL A 23 24.76 -5.38 12.52
C VAL A 23 24.17 -6.79 12.54
N TRP A 24 22.85 -6.93 12.56
CA TRP A 24 22.18 -8.23 12.46
C TRP A 24 22.61 -9.04 11.23
N PHE A 25 22.57 -8.45 10.03
CA PHE A 25 23.01 -9.13 8.82
C PHE A 25 24.51 -9.42 8.80
N LEU A 26 25.36 -8.53 9.31
CA LEU A 26 26.80 -8.78 9.41
C LEU A 26 27.12 -9.94 10.35
N VAL A 27 26.45 -10.04 11.50
CA VAL A 27 26.62 -11.15 12.45
C VAL A 27 26.17 -12.47 11.82
N MET A 28 24.99 -12.49 11.17
CA MET A 28 24.50 -13.69 10.48
C MET A 28 25.40 -14.16 9.34
N GLY A 29 25.87 -13.23 8.50
CA GLY A 29 26.78 -13.54 7.41
C GLY A 29 28.15 -13.97 7.89
N GLY A 30 28.66 -13.34 8.95
CA GLY A 30 29.94 -13.67 9.56
C GLY A 30 29.96 -15.06 10.16
N ILE A 31 28.95 -15.42 10.96
CA ILE A 31 28.87 -16.78 11.54
C ILE A 31 28.63 -17.84 10.46
N GLY A 32 27.78 -17.53 9.48
CA GLY A 32 27.53 -18.43 8.36
C GLY A 32 28.80 -18.73 7.57
N LEU A 33 29.63 -17.72 7.31
CA LEU A 33 30.91 -17.88 6.64
C LEU A 33 31.87 -18.82 7.40
N VAL A 34 31.88 -18.78 8.73
CA VAL A 34 32.72 -19.67 9.54
C VAL A 34 32.27 -21.12 9.38
N HIS A 35 30.97 -21.39 9.49
CA HIS A 35 30.42 -22.75 9.41
C HIS A 35 30.39 -23.36 8.01
N ILE A 36 30.54 -22.57 6.94
CA ILE A 36 30.74 -23.12 5.58
C ILE A 36 31.96 -24.05 5.53
N PHE A 37 32.96 -23.81 6.38
CA PHE A 37 34.17 -24.65 6.44
C PHE A 37 33.97 -25.95 7.22
N ASP A 38 32.84 -26.16 7.90
CA ASP A 38 32.53 -27.43 8.57
C ASP A 38 32.31 -28.55 7.55
N ASP A 39 31.68 -28.23 6.41
CA ASP A 39 31.53 -29.12 5.26
C ASP A 39 31.44 -28.33 3.94
N LEU A 40 32.52 -28.38 3.15
CA LEU A 40 32.59 -27.69 1.85
C LEU A 40 31.68 -28.31 0.77
N SER A 41 31.16 -29.51 0.98
CA SER A 41 30.20 -30.13 0.05
C SER A 41 28.90 -29.33 -0.06
N ILE A 42 28.59 -28.45 0.92
CA ILE A 42 27.41 -27.57 0.87
C ILE A 42 27.40 -26.67 -0.37
N LEU A 43 28.56 -26.35 -0.94
CA LEU A 43 28.65 -25.54 -2.16
C LEU A 43 28.02 -26.24 -3.38
N ALA A 44 27.85 -27.57 -3.32
CA ALA A 44 27.08 -28.30 -4.32
C ALA A 44 25.61 -27.86 -4.37
N ALA A 45 25.06 -27.22 -3.31
CA ALA A 45 23.70 -26.70 -3.29
C ALA A 45 23.41 -25.65 -4.38
N PHE A 46 24.44 -25.01 -4.97
CA PHE A 46 24.26 -24.13 -6.12
C PHE A 46 23.92 -24.86 -7.42
N ASN A 47 24.15 -26.17 -7.48
CA ASN A 47 23.81 -26.98 -8.64
C ASN A 47 22.32 -27.36 -8.60
N PRO A 48 21.48 -26.83 -9.52
CA PRO A 48 20.03 -27.08 -9.52
C PRO A 48 19.67 -28.55 -9.75
N LEU A 49 20.61 -29.38 -10.20
CA LEU A 49 20.40 -30.82 -10.33
C LEU A 49 20.02 -31.48 -9.00
N HIS A 50 20.55 -31.02 -7.86
CA HIS A 50 20.18 -31.58 -6.56
C HIS A 50 18.72 -31.33 -6.22
N ALA A 51 18.20 -30.14 -6.53
CA ALA A 51 16.78 -29.85 -6.36
C ALA A 51 15.91 -30.74 -7.26
N PHE A 52 16.32 -30.96 -8.52
CA PHE A 52 15.59 -31.84 -9.43
C PHE A 52 15.62 -33.31 -8.97
N GLN A 53 16.79 -33.81 -8.56
CA GLN A 53 16.96 -35.16 -8.04
C GLN A 53 16.09 -35.38 -6.80
N PHE A 54 16.20 -34.50 -5.80
CA PHE A 54 15.38 -34.54 -4.59
C PHE A 54 13.88 -34.57 -4.92
N MET A 55 13.43 -33.71 -5.83
CA MET A 55 12.02 -33.69 -6.25
C MET A 55 11.59 -34.97 -6.98
N SER A 56 12.48 -35.57 -7.77
CA SER A 56 12.19 -36.81 -8.50
C SER A 56 12.19 -38.06 -7.61
N GLU A 57 13.01 -38.07 -6.56
CA GLU A 57 13.17 -39.20 -5.64
C GLU A 57 12.10 -39.19 -4.54
N GLU A 58 11.85 -38.02 -3.93
CA GLU A 58 10.93 -37.89 -2.79
C GLU A 58 9.46 -37.69 -3.20
N GLY A 59 9.20 -37.43 -4.49
CA GLY A 59 7.85 -37.29 -5.05
C GLY A 59 6.97 -36.28 -4.29
N PHE A 60 5.90 -36.76 -3.64
CA PHE A 60 4.96 -35.91 -2.91
C PHE A 60 5.58 -35.26 -1.67
N ALA A 61 6.48 -35.95 -0.95
CA ALA A 61 7.16 -35.39 0.21
C ALA A 61 8.02 -34.17 -0.19
N GLY A 62 8.67 -34.23 -1.36
CA GLY A 62 9.40 -33.11 -1.93
C GLY A 62 8.52 -31.87 -2.16
N VAL A 63 7.28 -32.04 -2.60
CA VAL A 63 6.31 -30.95 -2.79
C VAL A 63 5.95 -30.29 -1.44
N VAL A 64 5.78 -31.09 -0.38
CA VAL A 64 5.51 -30.56 0.97
C VAL A 64 6.70 -29.74 1.49
N VAL A 65 7.92 -30.23 1.26
CA VAL A 65 9.16 -29.55 1.64
C VAL A 65 9.32 -28.23 0.87
N LEU A 66 9.01 -28.18 -0.43
CA LEU A 66 9.02 -26.93 -1.21
C LEU A 66 8.14 -25.85 -0.58
N GLY A 67 6.98 -26.23 -0.04
CA GLY A 67 6.10 -25.31 0.67
C GLY A 67 6.74 -24.70 1.92
N ALA A 68 7.61 -25.45 2.62
CA ALA A 68 8.37 -24.95 3.77
C ALA A 68 9.55 -24.07 3.34
N VAL A 69 10.31 -24.51 2.33
CA VAL A 69 11.47 -23.75 1.79
C VAL A 69 11.05 -22.38 1.30
N PHE A 70 9.87 -22.24 0.71
CA PHE A 70 9.38 -20.95 0.21
C PHE A 70 9.32 -19.85 1.28
N LEU A 71 9.15 -20.21 2.56
CA LEU A 71 9.11 -19.23 3.66
C LEU A 71 10.42 -18.41 3.77
N THR A 72 11.53 -18.93 3.25
CA THR A 72 12.84 -18.26 3.21
C THR A 72 12.91 -17.07 2.24
N VAL A 73 12.02 -17.02 1.24
CA VAL A 73 12.01 -15.98 0.18
C VAL A 73 11.05 -14.83 0.53
N THR A 74 10.33 -14.95 1.64
CA THR A 74 9.31 -13.98 2.04
C THR A 74 9.90 -12.64 2.48
N GLY A 75 9.12 -11.57 2.32
CA GLY A 75 9.52 -10.21 2.70
C GLY A 75 10.06 -9.36 1.54
N ALA A 76 10.36 -9.97 0.39
CA ALA A 76 10.74 -9.23 -0.81
C ALA A 76 9.61 -8.31 -1.32
N GLU A 77 8.35 -8.69 -1.07
CA GLU A 77 7.16 -7.92 -1.37
C GLU A 77 7.10 -6.59 -0.60
N ALA A 78 7.61 -6.58 0.64
CA ALA A 78 7.62 -5.39 1.49
C ALA A 78 8.58 -4.30 0.95
N LEU A 79 9.64 -4.70 0.23
CA LEU A 79 10.57 -3.77 -0.42
C LEU A 79 9.84 -2.85 -1.42
N TYR A 80 8.78 -3.33 -2.07
CA TYR A 80 8.00 -2.55 -3.03
C TYR A 80 7.00 -1.60 -2.36
N ALA A 81 6.47 -1.94 -1.19
CA ALA A 81 5.58 -1.07 -0.43
C ALA A 81 6.28 0.24 -0.02
N ASP A 82 7.59 0.16 0.27
CA ASP A 82 8.42 1.28 0.72
C ASP A 82 9.23 1.97 -0.39
N LEU A 83 9.05 1.56 -1.65
CA LEU A 83 9.75 2.18 -2.80
C LEU A 83 9.44 3.68 -2.93
N GLY A 84 8.28 4.09 -2.43
CA GLY A 84 7.85 5.48 -2.34
C GLY A 84 8.62 6.34 -1.33
N HIS A 85 9.32 5.73 -0.37
CA HIS A 85 10.02 6.42 0.72
C HIS A 85 11.52 6.50 0.47
N PHE A 86 12.15 5.40 0.06
CA PHE A 86 13.61 5.32 -0.10
C PHE A 86 14.08 5.43 -1.56
N GLY A 87 13.19 5.19 -2.52
CA GLY A 87 13.53 5.13 -3.94
C GLY A 87 14.31 3.87 -4.33
N ARG A 88 14.49 3.67 -5.64
CA ARG A 88 15.02 2.42 -6.20
C ARG A 88 16.47 2.11 -5.81
N ARG A 89 17.39 3.08 -5.92
CA ARG A 89 18.84 2.81 -5.78
C ARG A 89 19.22 2.34 -4.37
N PRO A 90 18.81 3.02 -3.27
CA PRO A 90 19.17 2.58 -1.92
C PRO A 90 18.70 1.16 -1.61
N ILE A 91 17.49 0.81 -2.07
CA ILE A 91 16.93 -0.54 -1.90
C ILE A 91 17.81 -1.58 -2.62
N GLN A 92 18.20 -1.32 -3.87
CA GLN A 92 19.06 -2.23 -4.64
C GLN A 92 20.44 -2.41 -3.98
N TRP A 93 21.08 -1.32 -3.53
CA TRP A 93 22.36 -1.41 -2.85
C TRP A 93 22.27 -2.19 -1.53
N ALA A 94 21.28 -1.90 -0.68
CA ALA A 94 21.09 -2.62 0.57
C ALA A 94 20.86 -4.12 0.34
N TRP A 95 20.04 -4.46 -0.66
CA TRP A 95 19.77 -5.85 -1.01
C TRP A 95 21.01 -6.59 -1.51
N PHE A 96 21.64 -6.10 -2.59
CA PHE A 96 22.72 -6.83 -3.26
C PHE A 96 24.07 -6.79 -2.54
N VAL A 97 24.33 -5.75 -1.74
CA VAL A 97 25.62 -5.61 -1.04
C VAL A 97 25.62 -6.27 0.33
N LEU A 98 24.49 -6.22 1.06
CA LEU A 98 24.46 -6.64 2.47
C LEU A 98 23.49 -7.78 2.72
N VAL A 99 22.20 -7.59 2.42
CA VAL A 99 21.14 -8.52 2.84
C VAL A 99 21.26 -9.87 2.13
N PHE A 100 21.33 -9.86 0.80
CA PHE A 100 21.38 -11.08 0.00
C PHE A 100 22.66 -11.90 0.29
N PRO A 101 23.88 -11.33 0.27
CA PRO A 101 25.08 -12.08 0.64
C PRO A 101 25.03 -12.64 2.06
N ALA A 102 24.58 -11.85 3.04
CA ALA A 102 24.50 -12.30 4.43
C ALA A 102 23.55 -13.49 4.60
N LEU A 103 22.37 -13.45 3.97
CA LEU A 103 21.40 -14.54 4.02
C LEU A 103 21.94 -15.79 3.33
N THR A 104 22.55 -15.65 2.15
CA THR A 104 23.17 -16.80 1.44
C THR A 104 24.25 -17.46 2.30
N LEU A 105 25.17 -16.67 2.88
CA LEU A 105 26.21 -17.19 3.77
C LEU A 105 25.61 -17.87 5.00
N ASN A 106 24.56 -17.31 5.58
CA ASN A 106 23.90 -17.87 6.75
C ASN A 106 23.24 -19.23 6.45
N TYR A 107 22.49 -19.35 5.35
CA TYR A 107 21.88 -20.62 4.97
C TYR A 107 22.91 -21.70 4.59
N LEU A 108 23.98 -21.32 3.88
CA LEU A 108 25.06 -22.26 3.56
C LEU A 108 25.80 -22.71 4.83
N GLY A 109 26.09 -21.80 5.76
CA GLY A 109 26.71 -22.15 7.04
C GLY A 109 25.85 -23.10 7.88
N GLN A 110 24.53 -22.83 7.98
CA GLN A 110 23.60 -23.74 8.66
C GLN A 110 23.57 -25.12 7.98
N GLY A 111 23.54 -25.16 6.65
CA GLY A 111 23.57 -26.42 5.89
C GLY A 111 24.85 -27.23 6.13
N ALA A 112 26.02 -26.60 6.06
CA ALA A 112 27.30 -27.25 6.32
C ALA A 112 27.42 -27.77 7.77
N MET A 113 26.94 -27.00 8.74
CA MET A 113 26.92 -27.44 10.14
C MET A 113 26.02 -28.65 10.34
N VAL A 114 24.84 -28.68 9.73
CA VAL A 114 23.91 -29.83 9.84
C VAL A 114 24.44 -31.07 9.12
N LEU A 115 25.17 -30.91 8.01
CA LEU A 115 25.81 -32.02 7.30
C LEU A 115 26.93 -32.67 8.15
N SER A 116 27.72 -31.84 8.84
CA SER A 116 28.81 -32.32 9.70
C SER A 116 28.34 -32.80 11.08
N HIS A 117 27.28 -32.19 11.64
CA HIS A 117 26.72 -32.45 12.96
C HIS A 117 25.19 -32.59 12.86
N PRO A 118 24.67 -33.79 12.53
CA PRO A 118 23.23 -34.01 12.33
C PRO A 118 22.36 -33.67 13.55
N GLU A 119 22.90 -33.76 14.76
CA GLU A 119 22.25 -33.36 16.01
C GLU A 119 21.87 -31.87 16.04
N ALA A 120 22.51 -31.04 15.23
CA ALA A 120 22.21 -29.61 15.14
C ALA A 120 20.90 -29.29 14.41
N MET A 121 20.22 -30.29 13.83
CA MET A 121 18.98 -30.11 13.07
C MET A 121 17.84 -29.49 13.90
N SER A 122 17.86 -29.60 15.23
CA SER A 122 16.79 -29.07 16.09
C SER A 122 16.72 -27.54 16.08
N ASP A 123 17.87 -26.87 16.16
CA ASP A 123 17.97 -25.40 16.18
C ASP A 123 19.25 -24.92 15.47
N PRO A 124 19.36 -25.11 14.13
CA PRO A 124 20.61 -24.87 13.41
C PRO A 124 21.11 -23.44 13.55
N PHE A 125 20.18 -22.47 13.62
CA PHE A 125 20.53 -21.06 13.74
C PHE A 125 21.28 -20.73 15.05
N TYR A 126 20.75 -21.16 16.19
CA TYR A 126 21.32 -20.81 17.49
C TYR A 126 22.54 -21.65 17.82
N LEU A 127 22.58 -22.90 17.38
CA LEU A 127 23.70 -23.82 17.63
C LEU A 127 24.99 -23.44 16.89
N MET A 128 24.91 -22.61 15.84
CA MET A 128 26.09 -22.00 15.21
C MET A 128 26.84 -21.04 16.16
N PHE A 129 26.20 -20.51 17.20
CA PHE A 129 26.83 -19.53 18.07
C PHE A 129 27.48 -20.18 19.29
N PRO A 130 28.69 -19.74 19.68
CA PRO A 130 29.29 -20.18 20.94
C PRO A 130 28.42 -19.71 22.11
N GLN A 131 28.43 -20.46 23.23
CA GLN A 131 27.52 -20.24 24.36
C GLN A 131 27.54 -18.80 24.92
N TRP A 132 28.69 -18.12 24.91
CA TRP A 132 28.81 -16.74 25.37
C TRP A 132 28.09 -15.73 24.46
N ALA A 133 27.95 -16.04 23.16
CA ALA A 133 27.37 -15.16 22.15
C ALA A 133 25.85 -15.34 22.02
N LEU A 134 25.27 -16.42 22.54
CA LEU A 134 23.84 -16.71 22.46
C LEU A 134 22.97 -15.57 22.98
N VAL A 135 23.24 -15.09 24.21
CA VAL A 135 22.43 -14.02 24.83
C VAL A 135 22.49 -12.72 24.01
N PRO A 136 23.68 -12.20 23.62
CA PRO A 136 23.76 -11.06 22.71
C PRO A 136 22.99 -11.23 21.39
N VAL A 137 23.07 -12.42 20.78
CA VAL A 137 22.40 -12.72 19.50
C VAL A 137 20.89 -12.78 19.66
N ILE A 138 20.38 -13.35 20.75
CA ILE A 138 18.93 -13.38 21.04
C ILE A 138 18.39 -11.96 21.21
N ILE A 139 19.14 -11.08 21.89
CA ILE A 139 18.76 -9.66 22.04
C ILE A 139 18.73 -8.99 20.66
N LEU A 140 19.77 -9.21 19.84
CA LEU A 140 19.85 -8.64 18.50
C LEU A 140 18.74 -9.14 17.58
N ALA A 141 18.44 -10.44 17.60
CA ALA A 141 17.35 -11.06 16.87
C ALA A 141 16.00 -10.47 17.30
N THR A 142 15.78 -10.29 18.61
CA THR A 142 14.57 -9.66 19.15
C THR A 142 14.43 -8.22 18.63
N CYS A 143 15.51 -7.44 18.63
CA CYS A 143 15.50 -6.10 18.05
C CYS A 143 15.19 -6.12 16.56
N ALA A 144 15.78 -7.02 15.78
CA ALA A 144 15.51 -7.18 14.35
C ALA A 144 14.04 -7.55 14.09
N THR A 145 13.46 -8.46 14.86
CA THR A 145 12.03 -8.85 14.76
C THR A 145 11.09 -7.70 15.09
N ILE A 146 11.43 -6.87 16.09
CA ILE A 146 10.68 -5.65 16.41
C ILE A 146 10.73 -4.68 15.21
N ILE A 147 11.91 -4.48 14.61
CA ILE A 147 12.09 -3.59 13.45
C ILE A 147 11.32 -4.11 12.24
N ALA A 148 11.37 -5.41 11.96
CA ALA A 148 10.61 -6.03 10.87
C ALA A 148 9.10 -5.83 11.07
N SER A 149 8.60 -6.06 12.28
CA SER A 149 7.19 -5.84 12.62
C SER A 149 6.77 -4.37 12.42
N GLN A 150 7.65 -3.42 12.76
CA GLN A 150 7.41 -1.98 12.50
C GLN A 150 7.26 -1.69 11.01
N ALA A 151 8.17 -2.20 10.18
CA ALA A 151 8.16 -1.98 8.75
C ALA A 151 6.85 -2.47 8.11
N VAL A 152 6.37 -3.66 8.51
CA VAL A 152 5.10 -4.23 8.02
C VAL A 152 3.89 -3.40 8.44
N ILE A 153 3.84 -2.94 9.70
CA ILE A 153 2.75 -2.07 10.19
C ILE A 153 2.71 -0.76 9.40
N THR A 154 3.87 -0.12 9.16
CA THR A 154 3.95 1.11 8.37
C THR A 154 3.62 0.89 6.89
N GLY A 155 4.00 -0.27 6.35
CA GLY A 155 3.62 -0.70 5.00
C GLY A 155 2.11 -0.85 4.86
N ALA A 156 1.44 -1.47 5.83
CA ALA A 156 -0.01 -1.61 5.87
C ALA A 156 -0.73 -0.26 5.89
N PHE A 157 -0.24 0.71 6.68
CA PHE A 157 -0.77 2.08 6.65
C PHE A 157 -0.67 2.72 5.27
N SER A 158 0.45 2.50 4.57
CA SER A 158 0.68 3.01 3.22
C SER A 158 -0.26 2.37 2.19
N LEU A 159 -0.45 1.04 2.24
CA LEU A 159 -1.37 0.32 1.37
C LEU A 159 -2.83 0.73 1.59
N VAL A 160 -3.27 0.85 2.86
CA VAL A 160 -4.61 1.34 3.18
C VAL A 160 -4.81 2.77 2.67
N ARG A 161 -3.82 3.66 2.88
CA ARG A 161 -3.87 5.01 2.32
C ARG A 161 -3.99 4.99 0.79
N GLN A 162 -3.26 4.12 0.09
CA GLN A 162 -3.36 3.99 -1.37
C GLN A 162 -4.77 3.51 -1.79
N ALA A 163 -5.33 2.52 -1.09
CA ALA A 163 -6.69 2.03 -1.34
C ALA A 163 -7.77 3.11 -1.12
N ILE A 164 -7.64 3.95 -0.09
CA ILE A 164 -8.52 5.12 0.11
C ILE A 164 -8.44 6.07 -1.08
N HIS A 165 -7.24 6.38 -1.58
CA HIS A 165 -7.05 7.28 -2.72
C HIS A 165 -7.61 6.75 -4.03
N LEU A 166 -7.56 5.43 -4.23
CA LEU A 166 -8.17 4.75 -5.36
C LEU A 166 -9.70 4.58 -5.22
N GLY A 167 -10.28 5.03 -4.10
CA GLY A 167 -11.72 4.94 -3.84
C GLY A 167 -12.22 3.55 -3.45
N TYR A 168 -11.32 2.63 -3.09
CA TYR A 168 -11.67 1.28 -2.64
C TYR A 168 -12.05 1.21 -1.16
N LEU A 169 -11.64 2.18 -0.35
CA LEU A 169 -11.94 2.24 1.08
C LEU A 169 -12.53 3.60 1.49
N PRO A 170 -13.32 3.65 2.58
CA PRO A 170 -13.80 4.90 3.16
C PRO A 170 -12.64 5.79 3.59
N ARG A 171 -12.89 7.10 3.61
CA ARG A 171 -11.94 8.06 4.19
C ARG A 171 -11.79 7.76 5.68
N MET A 172 -10.58 7.40 6.07
CA MET A 172 -10.19 7.22 7.47
C MET A 172 -9.37 8.41 7.95
N GLN A 173 -9.25 8.57 9.26
CA GLN A 173 -8.36 9.57 9.84
C GLN A 173 -6.90 9.16 9.56
N ILE A 174 -6.17 10.06 8.91
CA ILE A 174 -4.73 9.92 8.63
C ILE A 174 -4.01 11.00 9.43
N LEU A 175 -3.20 10.57 10.39
CA LEU A 175 -2.36 11.46 11.19
C LEU A 175 -0.94 11.42 10.63
N PHE A 176 -0.30 12.57 10.48
CA PHE A 176 1.09 12.66 10.06
C PHE A 176 1.97 12.68 11.32
N THR A 177 2.90 11.74 11.43
CA THR A 177 3.77 11.61 12.61
C THR A 177 5.11 12.32 12.45
N SER A 178 5.37 12.89 11.27
CA SER A 178 6.53 13.75 11.01
C SER A 178 6.11 14.93 10.14
N GLU A 179 6.59 16.12 10.50
CA GLU A 179 6.39 17.35 9.75
C GLU A 179 7.22 17.39 8.45
N THR A 180 8.31 16.62 8.37
CA THR A 180 9.24 16.61 7.24
C THR A 180 9.06 15.40 6.32
N ASN A 181 8.54 14.27 6.83
CA ASN A 181 8.41 13.03 6.08
C ASN A 181 6.93 12.64 5.88
N THR A 182 6.39 12.95 4.71
CA THR A 182 5.00 12.60 4.31
C THR A 182 4.72 11.10 4.25
N GLY A 183 5.76 10.27 4.32
CA GLY A 183 5.67 8.81 4.40
C GLY A 183 5.42 8.27 5.81
N GLN A 184 5.65 9.08 6.85
CA GLN A 184 5.37 8.70 8.24
C GLN A 184 3.93 9.07 8.58
N ILE A 185 3.05 8.12 8.34
CA ILE A 185 1.61 8.24 8.59
C ILE A 185 1.19 7.25 9.68
N PHE A 186 0.19 7.64 10.44
CA PHE A 186 -0.45 6.81 11.44
C PHE A 186 -1.96 6.78 11.17
N LEU A 187 -2.50 5.57 11.03
CA LEU A 187 -3.93 5.33 10.85
C LEU A 187 -4.44 4.61 12.10
N PRO A 188 -5.06 5.32 13.07
CA PRO A 188 -5.47 4.73 14.35
C PRO A 188 -6.36 3.50 14.19
N GLY A 189 -7.35 3.56 13.29
CA GLY A 189 -8.27 2.44 13.04
C GLY A 189 -7.57 1.20 12.49
N VAL A 190 -6.62 1.38 11.57
CA VAL A 190 -5.83 0.29 11.00
C VAL A 190 -4.89 -0.29 12.07
N ASN A 191 -4.28 0.55 12.89
CA ASN A 191 -3.41 0.12 13.98
C ASN A 191 -4.14 -0.76 14.99
N THR A 192 -5.35 -0.35 15.39
CA THR A 192 -6.19 -1.14 16.31
C THR A 192 -6.65 -2.44 15.66
N LEU A 193 -7.05 -2.41 14.38
CA LEU A 193 -7.43 -3.62 13.64
C LEU A 193 -6.27 -4.63 13.57
N LEU A 194 -5.06 -4.16 13.25
CA LEU A 194 -3.86 -4.99 13.23
C LEU A 194 -3.51 -5.54 14.61
N LEU A 195 -3.62 -4.73 15.67
CA LEU A 195 -3.39 -5.18 17.04
C LEU A 195 -4.34 -6.33 17.42
N VAL A 196 -5.63 -6.15 17.18
CA VAL A 196 -6.65 -7.17 17.46
C VAL A 196 -6.39 -8.42 16.63
N GLY A 197 -6.08 -8.27 15.34
CA GLY A 197 -5.76 -9.38 14.46
C GLY A 197 -4.54 -10.17 14.93
N VAL A 198 -3.44 -9.49 15.30
CA VAL A 198 -2.23 -10.15 15.82
C VAL A 198 -2.52 -10.88 17.13
N ILE A 199 -3.25 -10.26 18.06
CA ILE A 199 -3.62 -10.94 19.32
C ILE A 199 -4.47 -12.18 19.02
N ALA A 200 -5.47 -12.07 18.15
CA ALA A 200 -6.33 -13.19 17.77
C ALA A 200 -5.54 -14.33 17.11
N LEU A 201 -4.57 -14.02 16.25
CA LEU A 201 -3.72 -15.02 15.61
C LEU A 201 -2.77 -15.70 16.61
N VAL A 202 -2.14 -14.93 17.49
CA VAL A 202 -1.24 -15.49 18.52
C VAL A 202 -1.99 -16.41 19.47
N LEU A 203 -3.19 -16.00 19.91
CA LEU A 203 -4.03 -16.82 20.79
C LEU A 203 -4.69 -18.01 20.07
N GLY A 204 -4.96 -17.90 18.76
CA GLY A 204 -5.61 -18.96 17.99
C GLY A 204 -4.66 -20.04 17.49
N PHE A 205 -3.41 -19.69 17.15
CA PHE A 205 -2.42 -20.63 16.65
C PHE A 205 -1.52 -21.21 17.73
N GLU A 206 -1.29 -20.46 18.82
CA GLU A 206 -0.51 -20.84 20.02
C GLU A 206 0.97 -21.19 19.79
N SER A 207 1.37 -21.63 18.59
CA SER A 207 2.75 -21.97 18.21
C SER A 207 3.22 -21.20 16.97
N SER A 208 4.53 -20.92 16.91
CA SER A 208 5.15 -20.23 15.78
C SER A 208 5.15 -21.07 14.49
N ASP A 209 5.24 -22.40 14.60
CA ASP A 209 5.25 -23.31 13.44
C ASP A 209 3.89 -23.35 12.74
N ALA A 210 2.80 -23.36 13.52
CA ALA A 210 1.45 -23.31 12.99
C ALA A 210 1.19 -21.94 12.31
N LEU A 211 1.69 -20.85 12.90
CA LEU A 211 1.57 -19.51 12.31
C LEU A 211 2.38 -19.37 11.00
N ALA A 212 3.58 -19.96 10.93
CA ALA A 212 4.46 -19.91 9.76
C ALA A 212 3.79 -20.55 8.53
N THR A 213 3.05 -21.63 8.76
CA THR A 213 2.32 -22.36 7.73
C THR A 213 1.20 -21.51 7.08
N ALA A 214 0.54 -20.66 7.86
CA ALA A 214 -0.53 -19.80 7.36
C ALA A 214 -0.06 -18.68 6.41
N TYR A 215 1.21 -18.26 6.48
CA TYR A 215 1.68 -17.08 5.76
C TYR A 215 1.98 -17.32 4.26
N GLY A 216 2.49 -18.52 3.90
CA GLY A 216 3.05 -18.80 2.58
C GLY A 216 2.07 -18.65 1.39
N ILE A 217 0.78 -18.94 1.61
CA ILE A 217 -0.26 -18.81 0.57
C ILE A 217 -0.44 -17.35 0.14
N SER A 218 -0.43 -16.41 1.09
CA SER A 218 -0.63 -14.99 0.78
C SER A 218 0.51 -14.44 -0.08
N VAL A 219 1.74 -14.84 0.24
CA VAL A 219 2.94 -14.33 -0.46
C VAL A 219 3.08 -14.95 -1.85
N THR A 220 2.93 -16.28 -1.98
CA THR A 220 2.93 -16.94 -3.30
C THR A 220 1.84 -16.39 -4.21
N GLY A 221 0.63 -16.18 -3.68
CA GLY A 221 -0.46 -15.56 -4.43
C GLY A 221 -0.14 -14.13 -4.88
N ALA A 222 0.48 -13.33 -4.01
CA ALA A 222 0.94 -11.99 -4.39
C ALA A 222 1.99 -12.03 -5.51
N MET A 223 2.96 -12.95 -5.44
CA MET A 223 3.99 -13.10 -6.48
C MET A 223 3.39 -13.44 -7.84
N VAL A 224 2.49 -14.42 -7.91
CA VAL A 224 1.77 -14.79 -9.14
C VAL A 224 1.06 -13.59 -9.74
N VAL A 225 0.32 -12.83 -8.92
CA VAL A 225 -0.36 -11.61 -9.37
C VAL A 225 0.64 -10.57 -9.88
N THR A 226 1.76 -10.37 -9.19
CA THR A 226 2.79 -9.43 -9.64
C THR A 226 3.46 -9.84 -10.95
N THR A 227 3.69 -11.14 -11.17
CA THR A 227 4.27 -11.66 -12.42
C THR A 227 3.29 -11.52 -13.58
N LEU A 228 2.00 -11.73 -13.36
CA LEU A 228 0.95 -11.45 -14.34
C LEU A 228 0.85 -9.95 -14.66
N MET A 229 0.93 -9.08 -13.65
CA MET A 229 0.97 -7.62 -13.85
C MET A 229 2.26 -7.20 -14.58
N ALA A 230 3.40 -7.83 -14.28
CA ALA A 230 4.67 -7.56 -14.93
C ALA A 230 4.63 -7.93 -16.41
N PHE A 231 3.95 -9.01 -16.77
CA PHE A 231 3.71 -9.38 -18.17
C PHE A 231 3.00 -8.25 -18.93
N GLU A 232 1.86 -7.77 -18.42
CA GLU A 232 1.15 -6.65 -19.05
C GLU A 232 1.99 -5.36 -19.07
N PHE A 233 2.78 -5.11 -18.02
CA PHE A 233 3.65 -3.95 -17.96
C PHE A 233 4.75 -3.97 -19.03
N VAL A 234 5.51 -5.06 -19.18
CA VAL A 234 6.58 -5.13 -20.20
C VAL A 234 6.01 -5.10 -21.61
N ARG A 235 4.80 -5.63 -21.79
CA ARG A 235 4.07 -5.63 -23.06
C ARG A 235 3.57 -4.25 -23.45
N LEU A 236 2.89 -3.55 -22.54
CA LEU A 236 2.23 -2.27 -22.84
C LEU A 236 3.17 -1.08 -22.68
N ARG A 237 4.02 -1.10 -21.65
CA ARG A 237 4.90 0.04 -21.32
C ARG A 237 6.26 -0.06 -22.00
N TRP A 238 6.88 -1.24 -22.00
CA TRP A 238 8.19 -1.45 -22.63
C TRP A 238 8.09 -1.99 -24.05
N ARG A 239 6.88 -2.27 -24.54
CA ARG A 239 6.59 -2.71 -25.90
C ARG A 239 7.30 -4.01 -26.30
N TRP A 240 7.55 -4.91 -25.35
CA TRP A 240 8.15 -6.21 -25.65
C TRP A 240 7.21 -7.06 -26.53
N PRO A 241 7.74 -7.80 -27.52
CA PRO A 241 6.94 -8.74 -28.29
C PRO A 241 6.40 -9.85 -27.36
N ARG A 242 5.22 -10.42 -27.69
CA ARG A 242 4.56 -11.46 -26.86
C ARG A 242 5.52 -12.59 -26.54
N VAL A 243 6.23 -13.07 -27.55
CA VAL A 243 7.16 -14.20 -27.45
C VAL A 243 8.26 -13.92 -26.43
N LEU A 244 8.90 -12.75 -26.47
CA LEU A 244 9.97 -12.41 -25.51
C LEU A 244 9.43 -12.29 -24.08
N ALA A 245 8.29 -11.62 -23.90
CA ALA A 245 7.68 -11.48 -22.58
C ALA A 245 7.29 -12.85 -21.99
N THR A 246 6.70 -13.74 -22.79
CA THR A 246 6.34 -15.09 -22.37
C THR A 246 7.58 -15.94 -22.09
N LEU A 247 8.60 -15.89 -22.95
CA LEU A 247 9.83 -16.69 -22.76
C LEU A 247 10.57 -16.32 -21.47
N VAL A 248 10.58 -15.04 -21.10
CA VAL A 248 11.24 -14.56 -19.88
C VAL A 248 10.40 -14.82 -18.62
N LEU A 249 9.08 -14.58 -18.68
CA LEU A 249 8.23 -14.63 -17.48
C LEU A 249 7.55 -15.98 -17.24
N ALA A 250 7.35 -16.81 -18.26
CA ALA A 250 6.70 -18.11 -18.09
C ALA A 250 7.50 -19.07 -17.17
N PRO A 251 8.84 -19.17 -17.27
CA PRO A 251 9.61 -20.00 -16.33
C PRO A 251 9.44 -19.56 -14.86
N LEU A 252 9.40 -18.25 -14.62
CA LEU A 252 9.17 -17.69 -13.28
C LEU A 252 7.76 -17.99 -12.79
N LEU A 253 6.76 -17.76 -13.65
CA LEU A 253 5.35 -18.01 -13.33
C LEU A 253 5.10 -19.51 -13.07
N LEU A 254 5.73 -20.41 -13.82
CA LEU A 254 5.66 -21.86 -13.60
C LEU A 254 6.23 -22.23 -12.22
N LEU A 255 7.40 -21.69 -11.86
CA LEU A 255 7.99 -21.91 -10.54
C LEU A 255 7.08 -21.39 -9.42
N GLU A 256 6.52 -20.18 -9.58
CA GLU A 256 5.56 -19.61 -8.63
C GLU A 256 4.30 -20.46 -8.50
N PHE A 257 3.78 -21.04 -9.59
CA PHE A 257 2.65 -21.96 -9.53
C PHE A 257 2.97 -23.27 -8.80
N VAL A 258 4.20 -23.79 -8.94
CA VAL A 258 4.65 -24.95 -8.16
C VAL A 258 4.64 -24.61 -6.67
N PHE A 259 5.19 -23.46 -6.28
CA PHE A 259 5.18 -23.01 -4.89
C PHE A 259 3.77 -22.71 -4.37
N LEU A 260 2.91 -22.10 -5.18
CA LEU A 260 1.52 -21.87 -4.82
C LEU A 260 0.80 -23.20 -4.61
N GLY A 261 0.99 -24.17 -5.52
CA GLY A 261 0.44 -25.52 -5.38
C GLY A 261 0.89 -26.20 -4.10
N ALA A 262 2.19 -26.15 -3.78
CA ALA A 262 2.75 -26.68 -2.54
C ALA A 262 2.15 -26.00 -1.29
N ASN A 263 1.96 -24.68 -1.32
CA ASN A 263 1.38 -23.93 -0.21
C ASN A 263 -0.13 -24.15 -0.05
N LEU A 264 -0.86 -24.41 -1.14
CA LEU A 264 -2.30 -24.72 -1.10
C LEU A 264 -2.60 -26.02 -0.35
N LEU A 265 -1.66 -26.97 -0.31
CA LEU A 265 -1.80 -28.20 0.50
C LEU A 265 -1.94 -27.88 2.00
N LYS A 266 -1.37 -26.76 2.44
CA LYS A 266 -1.37 -26.32 3.84
C LYS A 266 -2.58 -25.46 4.22
N ILE A 267 -3.62 -25.39 3.39
CA ILE A 267 -4.85 -24.65 3.71
C ILE A 267 -5.46 -25.15 5.02
N HIS A 268 -5.49 -26.48 5.21
CA HIS A 268 -6.04 -27.10 6.41
C HIS A 268 -5.21 -26.80 7.66
N ASP A 269 -3.91 -26.59 7.51
CA ASP A 269 -2.95 -26.32 8.58
C ASP A 269 -2.86 -24.81 8.94
N GLY A 270 -3.88 -24.03 8.57
CA GLY A 270 -3.96 -22.60 8.88
C GLY A 270 -3.88 -21.67 7.67
N GLY A 271 -3.54 -22.17 6.49
CA GLY A 271 -3.53 -21.39 5.25
C GLY A 271 -4.90 -20.83 4.83
N TRP A 272 -6.00 -21.32 5.41
CA TRP A 272 -7.34 -20.76 5.22
C TRP A 272 -7.49 -19.32 5.76
N VAL A 273 -6.69 -18.92 6.76
CA VAL A 273 -6.78 -17.61 7.41
C VAL A 273 -6.49 -16.43 6.46
N PRO A 274 -5.35 -16.36 5.76
CA PRO A 274 -5.10 -15.27 4.81
C PRO A 274 -6.12 -15.27 3.67
N VAL A 275 -6.59 -16.44 3.22
CA VAL A 275 -7.61 -16.56 2.17
C VAL A 275 -8.93 -15.95 2.64
N MET A 276 -9.36 -16.29 3.86
CA MET A 276 -10.54 -15.69 4.48
C MET A 276 -10.40 -14.17 4.61
N MET A 277 -9.25 -13.69 5.10
CA MET A 277 -8.99 -12.25 5.21
C MET A 277 -9.02 -11.56 3.85
N ALA A 278 -8.41 -12.15 2.82
CA ALA A 278 -8.41 -11.63 1.46
C ALA A 278 -9.83 -11.53 0.87
N ILE A 279 -10.66 -12.56 1.08
CA ILE A 279 -12.07 -12.55 0.68
C ILE A 279 -12.83 -11.44 1.42
N GLY A 280 -12.68 -11.35 2.75
CA GLY A 280 -13.33 -10.32 3.57
C GLY A 280 -12.98 -8.90 3.12
N PHE A 281 -11.69 -8.62 2.94
CA PHE A 281 -11.23 -7.32 2.42
C PHE A 281 -11.74 -7.04 1.01
N THR A 282 -11.79 -8.04 0.14
CA THR A 282 -12.33 -7.91 -1.23
C THR A 282 -13.81 -7.56 -1.20
N VAL A 283 -14.61 -8.21 -0.35
CA VAL A 283 -16.03 -7.91 -0.18
C VAL A 283 -16.23 -6.49 0.33
N VAL A 284 -15.46 -6.04 1.32
CA VAL A 284 -15.51 -4.66 1.83
C VAL A 284 -15.18 -3.66 0.72
N MET A 285 -14.08 -3.88 -0.01
CA MET A 285 -13.64 -2.99 -1.08
C MET A 285 -14.64 -2.93 -2.25
N TRP A 286 -15.19 -4.08 -2.64
CA TRP A 286 -16.18 -4.19 -3.69
C TRP A 286 -17.50 -3.50 -3.32
N THR A 287 -17.98 -3.75 -2.10
CA THR A 287 -19.20 -3.12 -1.55
C THR A 287 -19.03 -1.61 -1.49
N TRP A 288 -17.88 -1.11 -1.01
CA TRP A 288 -17.62 0.32 -0.93
C TRP A 288 -17.57 0.98 -2.32
N LYS A 289 -16.81 0.40 -3.25
CA LYS A 289 -16.69 0.92 -4.62
C LYS A 289 -18.04 0.94 -5.34
N ARG A 290 -18.83 -0.13 -5.21
CA ARG A 290 -20.18 -0.22 -5.77
C ARG A 290 -21.12 0.81 -5.14
N GLY A 291 -21.13 0.95 -3.82
CA GLY A 291 -21.96 1.94 -3.11
C GLY A 291 -21.60 3.38 -3.50
N ALA A 292 -20.31 3.69 -3.62
CA ALA A 292 -19.84 4.99 -4.10
C ALA A 292 -20.28 5.29 -5.54
N ALA A 293 -20.22 4.30 -6.43
CA ALA A 293 -20.68 4.42 -7.82
C ALA A 293 -22.21 4.67 -7.89
N ILE A 294 -23.00 3.89 -7.14
CA ILE A 294 -24.47 4.06 -7.08
C ILE A 294 -24.83 5.45 -6.54
N LEU A 295 -24.15 5.90 -5.47
CA LEU A 295 -24.36 7.23 -4.92
C LEU A 295 -24.02 8.33 -5.94
N PHE A 296 -22.92 8.16 -6.68
CA PHE A 296 -22.53 9.09 -7.73
C PHE A 296 -23.58 9.17 -8.84
N GLU A 297 -24.06 8.03 -9.35
CA GLU A 297 -25.10 7.99 -10.38
C GLU A 297 -26.44 8.57 -9.91
N LYS A 298 -26.89 8.24 -8.69
CA LYS A 298 -28.14 8.77 -8.13
C LYS A 298 -28.08 10.30 -7.94
N THR A 299 -26.90 10.81 -7.57
CA THR A 299 -26.66 12.27 -7.48
C THR A 299 -26.74 12.90 -8.87
N ARG A 300 -26.10 12.30 -9.88
CA ARG A 300 -26.06 12.83 -11.24
C ARG A 300 -27.44 12.92 -11.93
N ARG A 301 -28.42 12.11 -11.50
CA ARG A 301 -29.81 12.18 -11.99
C ARG A 301 -30.56 13.42 -11.49
N ILE A 302 -30.14 14.00 -10.38
CA ILE A 302 -30.74 15.20 -9.77
C ILE A 302 -29.93 16.46 -10.15
N ASP A 303 -28.68 16.28 -10.55
CA ASP A 303 -27.76 17.36 -10.89
C ASP A 303 -28.13 18.07 -12.20
N VAL A 304 -28.13 19.41 -12.16
CA VAL A 304 -28.32 20.25 -13.35
C VAL A 304 -26.96 20.47 -14.03
N PRO A 305 -26.80 20.22 -15.35
CA PRO A 305 -25.57 20.50 -16.06
C PRO A 305 -25.17 21.97 -15.94
N LEU A 306 -23.88 22.24 -15.67
CA LEU A 306 -23.39 23.59 -15.44
C LEU A 306 -23.59 24.50 -16.66
N GLN A 307 -23.45 23.92 -17.86
CA GLN A 307 -23.66 24.57 -19.16
C GLN A 307 -25.10 25.05 -19.35
N THR A 308 -26.08 24.33 -18.79
CA THR A 308 -27.51 24.71 -18.83
C THR A 308 -27.84 25.69 -17.70
N PHE A 309 -27.22 25.52 -16.55
CA PHE A 309 -27.47 26.31 -15.35
C PHE A 309 -26.95 27.75 -15.46
N ILE A 310 -25.72 27.96 -15.97
CA ILE A 310 -25.11 29.30 -16.04
C ILE A 310 -25.97 30.29 -16.86
N PRO A 311 -26.40 29.97 -18.10
CA PRO A 311 -27.23 30.88 -18.88
C PRO A 311 -28.57 31.20 -18.20
N MET A 312 -29.13 30.23 -17.48
CA MET A 312 -30.41 30.39 -16.77
C MET A 312 -30.28 31.38 -15.61
N VAL A 313 -29.19 31.29 -14.84
CA VAL A 313 -28.97 32.15 -13.66
C VAL A 313 -28.47 33.55 -14.02
N GLU A 314 -27.75 33.68 -15.13
CA GLU A 314 -27.25 34.97 -15.61
C GLU A 314 -28.30 35.77 -16.40
N LYS A 315 -29.40 35.13 -16.81
CA LYS A 315 -30.52 35.81 -17.45
C LYS A 315 -31.17 36.78 -16.47
N LYS A 316 -31.13 38.08 -16.80
CA LYS A 316 -31.83 39.11 -16.05
C LYS A 316 -33.33 38.87 -16.10
N SER A 317 -33.93 38.64 -14.94
CA SER A 317 -35.37 38.51 -14.74
C SER A 317 -35.73 39.04 -13.35
N ASP A 318 -37.01 39.29 -13.11
CA ASP A 318 -37.49 39.79 -11.81
C ASP A 318 -37.28 38.77 -10.66
N HIS A 319 -37.00 37.51 -11.00
CA HIS A 319 -36.69 36.44 -10.04
C HIS A 319 -35.20 36.06 -10.03
N ALA A 320 -34.32 36.86 -10.64
CA ALA A 320 -32.89 36.58 -10.64
C ALA A 320 -32.31 36.71 -9.21
N PRO A 321 -31.32 35.88 -8.84
CA PRO A 321 -30.70 35.97 -7.52
C PRO A 321 -30.00 37.32 -7.32
N VAL A 322 -30.08 37.84 -6.10
CA VAL A 322 -29.37 39.06 -5.69
C VAL A 322 -27.88 38.87 -5.84
N SER A 323 -27.21 39.80 -6.52
CA SER A 323 -25.77 39.76 -6.71
C SER A 323 -25.04 40.41 -5.54
N VAL A 324 -24.17 39.66 -4.86
CA VAL A 324 -23.33 40.17 -3.76
C VAL A 324 -21.85 40.25 -4.18
N PRO A 325 -21.08 41.23 -3.68
CA PRO A 325 -19.65 41.28 -3.93
C PRO A 325 -18.91 40.10 -3.26
N GLY A 326 -17.74 39.75 -3.80
CA GLY A 326 -16.89 38.69 -3.25
C GLY A 326 -16.78 37.45 -4.15
N VAL A 327 -16.04 36.46 -3.63
CA VAL A 327 -15.77 35.18 -4.30
C VAL A 327 -16.39 34.05 -3.48
N ALA A 328 -17.14 33.17 -4.11
CA ALA A 328 -17.62 31.94 -3.49
C ALA A 328 -16.97 30.72 -4.15
N ILE A 329 -16.39 29.83 -3.35
CA ILE A 329 -15.80 28.57 -3.81
C ILE A 329 -16.72 27.42 -3.39
N PHE A 330 -17.25 26.70 -4.38
CA PHE A 330 -18.11 25.54 -4.18
C PHE A 330 -17.31 24.27 -4.48
N LEU A 331 -17.10 23.42 -3.48
CA LEU A 331 -16.41 22.16 -3.68
C LEU A 331 -17.38 21.09 -4.25
N THR A 332 -17.00 20.48 -5.36
CA THR A 332 -17.76 19.42 -6.02
C THR A 332 -16.88 18.26 -6.49
N GLY A 333 -17.44 17.06 -6.49
CA GLY A 333 -16.80 15.87 -7.05
C GLY A 333 -16.94 15.75 -8.57
N ASP A 334 -17.90 16.46 -9.17
CA ASP A 334 -18.14 16.50 -10.61
C ASP A 334 -18.07 17.96 -11.09
N PRO A 335 -17.10 18.33 -11.96
CA PRO A 335 -16.93 19.69 -12.44
C PRO A 335 -17.96 20.08 -13.53
N GLN A 336 -18.70 19.12 -14.08
CA GLN A 336 -19.66 19.36 -15.17
C GLN A 336 -21.07 19.69 -14.68
N THR A 337 -21.34 19.55 -13.38
CA THR A 337 -22.65 19.75 -12.78
C THR A 337 -22.67 20.91 -11.78
N ALA A 338 -23.83 21.58 -11.68
CA ALA A 338 -24.07 22.62 -10.70
C ALA A 338 -24.01 22.02 -9.28
N PRO A 339 -23.07 22.46 -8.42
CA PRO A 339 -22.94 21.90 -7.08
C PRO A 339 -24.23 22.08 -6.29
N ALA A 340 -24.67 21.03 -5.59
CA ALA A 340 -25.88 21.09 -4.77
C ALA A 340 -25.88 22.26 -3.76
N ALA A 341 -24.70 22.59 -3.21
CA ALA A 341 -24.55 23.73 -2.30
C ALA A 341 -24.87 25.08 -2.97
N LEU A 342 -24.51 25.25 -4.25
CA LEU A 342 -24.85 26.44 -5.04
C LEU A 342 -26.36 26.50 -5.29
N LEU A 343 -26.97 25.39 -5.72
CA LEU A 343 -28.40 25.30 -5.96
C LEU A 343 -29.21 25.58 -4.69
N HIS A 344 -28.81 25.01 -3.56
CA HIS A 344 -29.45 25.26 -2.26
C HIS A 344 -29.27 26.70 -1.80
N ASN A 345 -28.08 27.30 -2.00
CA ASN A 345 -27.84 28.69 -1.65
C ASN A 345 -28.77 29.63 -2.44
N ILE A 346 -28.96 29.37 -3.74
CA ILE A 346 -29.88 30.16 -4.56
C ILE A 346 -31.33 29.91 -4.14
N LYS A 347 -31.71 28.67 -3.86
CA LYS A 347 -33.07 28.31 -3.45
C LYS A 347 -33.50 28.96 -2.14
N HIS A 348 -32.60 29.05 -1.15
CA HIS A 348 -32.94 29.50 0.19
C HIS A 348 -32.52 30.93 0.49
N ASN A 349 -31.34 31.35 0.02
CA ASN A 349 -30.81 32.69 0.28
C ASN A 349 -31.06 33.64 -0.88
N HIS A 350 -31.40 33.14 -2.07
CA HIS A 350 -31.57 33.95 -3.28
C HIS A 350 -30.35 34.83 -3.61
N VAL A 351 -29.14 34.37 -3.29
CA VAL A 351 -27.89 35.12 -3.44
C VAL A 351 -26.93 34.43 -4.41
N LEU A 352 -26.25 35.22 -5.24
CA LEU A 352 -25.15 34.78 -6.10
C LEU A 352 -23.97 35.74 -5.99
N HIS A 353 -22.76 35.23 -5.77
CA HIS A 353 -21.57 36.07 -5.62
C HIS A 353 -21.11 36.63 -6.98
N ALA A 354 -20.35 37.72 -6.97
CA ALA A 354 -19.80 38.33 -8.18
C ALA A 354 -18.91 37.34 -8.95
N LYS A 355 -18.11 36.54 -8.23
CA LYS A 355 -17.32 35.44 -8.78
C LYS A 355 -17.64 34.13 -8.06
N ASN A 356 -17.93 33.08 -8.83
CA ASN A 356 -18.26 31.75 -8.34
C ASN A 356 -17.28 30.75 -8.93
N VAL A 357 -16.58 30.04 -8.06
CA VAL A 357 -15.57 29.05 -8.43
C VAL A 357 -16.12 27.67 -8.13
N ILE A 358 -16.15 26.82 -9.15
CA ILE A 358 -16.45 25.40 -9.03
C ILE A 358 -15.11 24.69 -8.84
N LEU A 359 -14.84 24.19 -7.64
CA LEU A 359 -13.57 23.56 -7.30
C LEU A 359 -13.73 22.04 -7.26
N THR A 360 -12.90 21.33 -8.03
CA THR A 360 -12.83 19.87 -8.02
C THR A 360 -11.41 19.42 -7.72
N ILE A 361 -11.29 18.35 -6.94
CA ILE A 361 -10.01 17.73 -6.57
C ILE A 361 -9.95 16.37 -7.23
N ILE A 362 -8.92 16.16 -8.05
CA ILE A 362 -8.70 14.93 -8.81
C ILE A 362 -7.37 14.32 -8.38
N THR A 363 -7.40 13.03 -8.02
CA THR A 363 -6.18 12.25 -7.85
C THR A 363 -5.83 11.60 -9.19
N VAL A 364 -4.66 11.91 -9.73
CA VAL A 364 -4.18 11.32 -10.98
C VAL A 364 -3.33 10.09 -10.71
N ASN A 365 -3.31 9.16 -11.67
CA ASN A 365 -2.56 7.90 -11.58
C ASN A 365 -1.04 8.10 -11.87
N LYS A 366 -0.42 9.07 -11.21
CA LYS A 366 1.03 9.33 -11.21
C LYS A 366 1.46 9.55 -9.76
N PRO A 367 2.67 9.13 -9.33
CA PRO A 367 3.10 9.26 -7.94
C PRO A 367 3.08 10.71 -7.46
N ARG A 368 3.60 11.62 -8.28
CA ARG A 368 3.60 13.06 -8.05
C ARG A 368 3.27 13.79 -9.35
N VAL A 369 2.62 14.94 -9.22
CA VAL A 369 2.34 15.87 -10.32
C VAL A 369 3.28 17.06 -10.18
N SER A 370 3.82 17.51 -11.32
CA SER A 370 4.60 18.75 -11.42
C SER A 370 3.77 19.94 -10.93
N ILE A 371 4.40 21.09 -10.65
CA ILE A 371 3.65 22.28 -10.20
C ILE A 371 2.78 22.83 -11.34
N GLU A 372 3.24 22.70 -12.58
CA GLU A 372 2.57 23.20 -13.79
C GLU A 372 1.30 22.40 -14.12
N ASP A 373 1.33 21.07 -13.98
CA ASP A 373 0.17 20.20 -14.24
C ASP A 373 -0.79 20.10 -13.06
N ARG A 374 -0.52 20.82 -11.96
CA ARG A 374 -1.20 20.66 -10.67
C ARG A 374 -2.57 21.32 -10.63
N TYR A 375 -2.87 22.18 -11.58
CA TYR A 375 -4.18 22.81 -11.69
C TYR A 375 -4.57 23.00 -13.15
N ARG A 376 -5.87 23.01 -13.41
CA ARG A 376 -6.46 23.46 -14.66
C ARG A 376 -7.54 24.47 -14.31
N VAL A 377 -7.47 25.64 -14.94
CA VAL A 377 -8.46 26.71 -14.77
C VAL A 377 -9.20 26.87 -16.09
N GLU A 378 -10.52 26.82 -16.03
CA GLU A 378 -11.40 27.00 -17.18
C GLU A 378 -12.44 28.08 -16.84
N LYS A 379 -12.39 29.20 -17.56
CA LYS A 379 -13.37 30.29 -17.38
C LYS A 379 -14.59 29.97 -18.25
N LEU A 380 -15.75 29.82 -17.63
CA LEU A 380 -17.01 29.50 -18.33
C LEU A 380 -17.85 30.74 -18.63
N SER A 381 -17.81 31.73 -17.72
CA SER A 381 -18.41 33.04 -17.93
C SER A 381 -17.63 34.10 -17.14
N GLU A 382 -18.06 35.37 -17.21
CA GLU A 382 -17.48 36.42 -16.36
C GLU A 382 -17.68 36.15 -14.85
N ARG A 383 -18.73 35.41 -14.48
CA ARG A 383 -19.05 35.08 -13.08
C ARG A 383 -18.64 33.68 -12.68
N PHE A 384 -18.44 32.75 -13.61
CA PHE A 384 -18.18 31.34 -13.31
C PHE A 384 -16.81 30.85 -13.81
N THR A 385 -16.07 30.18 -12.94
CA THR A 385 -14.78 29.56 -13.25
C THR A 385 -14.71 28.16 -12.65
N VAL A 386 -14.27 27.17 -13.42
CA VAL A 386 -13.98 25.82 -12.94
C VAL A 386 -12.49 25.72 -12.67
N ILE A 387 -12.14 25.20 -11.49
CA ILE A 387 -10.77 24.92 -11.10
C ILE A 387 -10.67 23.44 -10.76
N GLU A 388 -9.88 22.70 -11.53
CA GLU A 388 -9.47 21.34 -11.20
C GLU A 388 -8.10 21.38 -10.52
N LEU A 389 -8.00 20.89 -9.30
CA LEU A 389 -6.72 20.64 -8.62
C LEU A 389 -6.34 19.18 -8.78
N ARG A 390 -5.12 18.92 -9.26
CA ARG A 390 -4.61 17.59 -9.57
C ARG A 390 -3.49 17.21 -8.61
N PHE A 391 -3.66 16.09 -7.93
CA PHE A 391 -2.66 15.55 -7.01
C PHE A 391 -2.26 14.15 -7.46
N GLY A 392 -0.97 13.83 -7.37
CA GLY A 392 -0.49 12.47 -7.53
C GLY A 392 -0.90 11.61 -6.35
N PHE A 393 -0.97 10.29 -6.54
CA PHE A 393 -1.42 9.37 -5.48
C PHE A 393 -0.49 9.31 -4.25
N MET A 394 0.73 9.87 -4.34
CA MET A 394 1.64 10.03 -3.20
C MET A 394 1.67 11.46 -2.64
N GLN A 395 0.89 12.40 -3.17
CA GLN A 395 0.87 13.79 -2.72
C GLN A 395 -0.29 14.04 -1.75
N SER A 396 -0.05 14.87 -0.73
CA SER A 396 -1.09 15.37 0.16
C SER A 396 -1.97 16.40 -0.53
N HIS A 397 -3.29 16.27 -0.43
CA HIS A 397 -4.28 17.19 -0.98
C HIS A 397 -4.41 18.49 -0.17
N ASN A 398 -3.32 19.24 -0.01
CA ASN A 398 -3.37 20.54 0.65
C ASN A 398 -3.99 21.58 -0.28
N VAL A 399 -5.30 21.75 -0.15
CA VAL A 399 -6.11 22.66 -0.98
C VAL A 399 -5.69 24.11 -0.73
N ALA A 400 -5.52 24.52 0.52
CA ALA A 400 -5.15 25.89 0.88
C ALA A 400 -3.80 26.29 0.26
N GLN A 401 -2.80 25.41 0.35
CA GLN A 401 -1.50 25.63 -0.27
C GLN A 401 -1.61 25.70 -1.80
N SER A 402 -2.38 24.82 -2.41
CA SER A 402 -2.55 24.78 -3.88
C SER A 402 -3.26 26.03 -4.40
N LEU A 403 -4.26 26.51 -3.67
CA LEU A 403 -4.96 27.76 -3.91
C LEU A 403 -4.03 28.98 -3.80
N ALA A 404 -3.08 28.97 -2.86
CA ALA A 404 -2.07 30.04 -2.75
C ALA A 404 -1.11 30.10 -3.95
N TYR A 405 -0.75 28.95 -4.54
CA TYR A 405 0.04 28.91 -5.77
C TYR A 405 -0.74 29.44 -6.98
N LEU A 406 -2.03 29.10 -7.08
CA LEU A 406 -2.92 29.56 -8.14
C LEU A 406 -3.10 31.10 -8.13
N ARG A 407 -2.96 31.74 -6.97
CA ARG A 407 -2.93 33.21 -6.85
C ARG A 407 -1.72 33.83 -7.56
N LYS A 408 -0.57 33.15 -7.58
CA LYS A 408 0.66 33.65 -8.23
C LYS A 408 0.56 33.62 -9.76
N THR A 409 -0.35 32.84 -10.33
CA THR A 409 -0.50 32.65 -11.78
C THR A 409 -1.60 33.52 -12.40
N GLY A 410 -2.20 34.43 -11.61
CA GLY A 410 -3.06 35.51 -12.11
C GLY A 410 -4.51 35.47 -11.63
N PHE A 411 -4.97 34.37 -11.02
CA PHE A 411 -6.32 34.30 -10.44
C PHE A 411 -6.34 34.95 -9.04
N LYS A 412 -6.67 36.24 -8.98
CA LYS A 412 -6.70 37.02 -7.73
C LYS A 412 -8.00 36.79 -6.97
N PHE A 413 -7.90 36.21 -5.77
CA PHE A 413 -8.94 36.20 -4.75
C PHE A 413 -8.29 36.39 -3.37
N ASP A 414 -9.05 36.94 -2.44
CA ASP A 414 -8.62 37.12 -1.05
C ASP A 414 -9.31 36.08 -0.17
N ILE A 415 -8.53 35.31 0.60
CA ILE A 415 -9.02 34.20 1.42
C ILE A 415 -9.98 34.73 2.50
N MET A 416 -9.70 35.89 3.08
CA MET A 416 -10.52 36.46 4.16
C MET A 416 -11.89 36.94 3.68
N SER A 417 -12.02 37.26 2.38
CA SER A 417 -13.27 37.68 1.75
C SER A 417 -13.91 36.58 0.89
N THR A 418 -13.38 35.35 0.94
CA THR A 418 -13.86 34.24 0.11
C THR A 418 -14.69 33.27 0.95
N SER A 419 -15.92 33.04 0.53
CA SER A 419 -16.84 32.09 1.18
C SER A 419 -16.61 30.68 0.62
N PHE A 420 -16.34 29.71 1.49
CA PHE A 420 -16.18 28.31 1.12
C PHE A 420 -17.46 27.54 1.42
N TYR A 421 -18.08 26.97 0.39
CA TYR A 421 -19.28 26.17 0.49
C TYR A 421 -18.94 24.69 0.34
N LEU A 422 -19.27 23.92 1.37
CA LEU A 422 -19.11 22.47 1.39
C LEU A 422 -20.48 21.79 1.48
N GLY A 423 -20.81 20.96 0.50
CA GLY A 423 -22.00 20.11 0.58
C GLY A 423 -21.80 18.98 1.58
N ARG A 424 -22.69 18.85 2.57
CA ARG A 424 -22.75 17.66 3.44
C ARG A 424 -23.81 16.70 2.88
N ARG A 425 -23.41 15.45 2.65
CA ARG A 425 -24.34 14.38 2.25
C ARG A 425 -24.70 13.53 3.47
N LYS A 426 -26.00 13.27 3.67
CA LYS A 426 -26.50 12.30 4.64
C LYS A 426 -27.02 11.09 3.85
N LEU A 427 -26.45 9.92 4.12
CA LEU A 427 -26.92 8.67 3.52
C LEU A 427 -28.19 8.24 4.25
N VAL A 428 -29.24 7.94 3.49
CA VAL A 428 -30.51 7.42 4.01
C VAL A 428 -30.74 6.05 3.35
N PRO A 429 -31.00 4.97 4.12
CA PRO A 429 -31.29 3.66 3.56
C PRO A 429 -32.53 3.72 2.67
N ASP A 430 -32.49 3.01 1.54
CA ASP A 430 -33.57 2.96 0.56
C ASP A 430 -33.62 1.57 -0.06
N ALA A 431 -34.75 0.86 0.10
CA ALA A 431 -34.93 -0.50 -0.41
C ALA A 431 -34.89 -0.57 -1.94
N ALA A 432 -35.15 0.54 -2.64
CA ALA A 432 -35.04 0.64 -4.10
C ALA A 432 -33.62 0.99 -4.59
N SER A 433 -32.66 1.18 -3.67
CA SER A 433 -31.27 1.40 -4.03
C SER A 433 -30.57 0.05 -4.27
N GLY A 434 -29.75 -0.06 -5.31
CA GLY A 434 -29.12 -1.33 -5.76
C GLY A 434 -28.07 -1.94 -4.82
N MET A 435 -28.14 -1.63 -3.53
CA MET A 435 -27.35 -2.19 -2.44
C MET A 435 -28.27 -3.08 -1.57
N PRO A 436 -27.79 -4.25 -1.11
CA PRO A 436 -28.56 -5.08 -0.17
C PRO A 436 -28.78 -4.31 1.15
N MET A 437 -29.99 -4.45 1.70
CA MET A 437 -30.41 -3.86 2.98
C MET A 437 -29.94 -4.68 4.17
#